data_AF-A0A7S1DBB2-F1
#
_entry.id   AF-A0A7S1DBB2-F1
#
_cell.length_a   1.000
_cell.length_b   1.000
_cell.length_c   1.000
_cell.angle_alpha   90.00
_cell.angle_beta   90.00
_cell.angle_gamma   90.00
#
_symmetry.space_group_name_H-M   'P 1'
#
loop_
_entity.id
_entity.type
_entity.pdbx_description
1 polymer ?
#
loop_
_entity_poly.entity_id
_entity_poly.type
_entity_poly.pdbx_seq_one_letter_code
_entity_poly.pdbx_strand_id
1 'polypeptide(L)'
;RGQFRVGEPHTVPGKITGKCGSVRVRLIPAPRGTGLVAAPATKKMLELAGIRDCYTACRGHTRTMGNFIKAAFFALRATYGYLSPDLWAETHFIESPYQEHSDFLTSGKKKYE
;
A
#
# COMPACT_ATOMS: atom_id res chain seq x y z
N ARG A 1 7.75 18.89 5.99
CA ARG A 1 8.97 19.25 5.24
C ARG A 1 9.14 18.21 4.16
N GLY A 2 8.82 18.57 2.91
CA GLY A 2 8.78 17.66 1.79
C GLY A 2 10.18 17.16 1.43
N GLN A 3 10.30 15.86 1.18
CA GLN A 3 11.50 15.25 0.65
C GLN A 3 11.75 15.77 -0.78
N PHE A 4 13.01 16.04 -1.14
CA PHE A 4 13.37 16.48 -2.49
C PHE A 4 12.93 15.41 -3.52
N ARG A 5 11.99 15.76 -4.39
CA ARG A 5 11.43 14.90 -5.43
C ARG A 5 12.34 14.87 -6.66
N VAL A 6 13.49 14.22 -6.54
CA VAL A 6 14.43 14.04 -7.66
C VAL A 6 14.32 12.60 -8.14
N GLY A 7 14.05 12.32 -9.42
CA GLY A 7 13.95 10.96 -9.97
C GLY A 7 12.77 10.14 -9.44
N GLU A 8 12.83 8.82 -9.59
CA GLU A 8 11.73 7.91 -9.26
C GLU A 8 11.38 7.85 -7.76
N PRO A 9 10.10 7.63 -7.41
CA PRO A 9 9.69 7.33 -6.03
C PRO A 9 10.47 6.15 -5.44
N HIS A 10 10.90 6.28 -4.19
CA HIS A 10 11.74 5.29 -3.49
C HIS A 10 11.21 4.89 -2.11
N THR A 11 10.33 5.71 -1.52
CA THR A 11 9.80 5.56 -0.17
C THR A 11 8.29 5.86 -0.12
N VAL A 12 7.66 5.59 1.03
CA VAL A 12 6.23 5.84 1.28
C VAL A 12 5.91 7.34 1.34
N PRO A 13 4.70 7.78 0.92
CA PRO A 13 4.35 9.21 0.84
C PRO A 13 4.24 9.90 2.21
N GLY A 14 3.97 9.14 3.28
CA GLY A 14 3.79 9.67 4.62
C GLY A 14 4.01 8.60 5.70
N LYS A 15 3.94 9.02 6.96
CA LYS A 15 4.04 8.10 8.10
C LYS A 15 2.71 7.39 8.28
N ILE A 16 2.67 6.09 8.02
CA ILE A 16 1.42 5.32 7.99
C ILE A 16 1.52 4.18 8.99
N THR A 17 0.40 3.83 9.62
CA THR A 17 0.34 2.75 10.61
C THR A 17 -0.75 1.77 10.24
N GLY A 18 -0.42 0.48 10.25
CA GLY A 18 -1.37 -0.62 10.14
C GLY A 18 -1.44 -1.41 11.45
N LYS A 19 -2.59 -2.02 11.72
CA LYS A 19 -2.83 -2.81 12.94
C LYS A 19 -3.51 -4.13 12.60
N CYS A 20 -3.03 -5.21 13.21
CA CYS A 20 -3.73 -6.49 13.21
C CYS A 20 -3.54 -7.17 14.59
N GLY A 21 -4.64 -7.43 15.29
CA GLY A 21 -4.61 -7.92 16.66
C GLY A 21 -3.88 -6.95 17.61
N SER A 22 -2.94 -7.49 18.40
CA SER A 22 -2.07 -6.70 19.29
C SER A 22 -0.93 -5.98 18.56
N VAL A 23 -0.67 -6.33 17.30
CA VAL A 23 0.49 -5.86 16.54
C VAL A 23 0.16 -4.60 15.76
N ARG A 24 1.03 -3.59 15.87
CA ARG A 24 0.99 -2.35 15.09
C ARG A 24 2.31 -2.18 14.36
N VAL A 25 2.25 -1.94 13.06
CA VAL A 25 3.41 -1.69 12.20
C VAL A 25 3.29 -0.29 11.64
N ARG A 26 4.32 0.51 11.82
CA ARG A 26 4.41 1.88 11.31
C ARG A 26 5.48 1.93 10.23
N LEU A 27 5.10 2.41 9.06
CA LEU A 27 6.00 2.73 7.95
C LEU A 27 6.33 4.22 8.02
N ILE A 28 7.61 4.55 7.91
CA ILE A 28 8.12 5.91 8.02
C ILE A 28 8.97 6.18 6.75
N PRO A 29 8.73 7.29 6.05
CA PRO A 29 9.55 7.68 4.91
C PRO A 29 11.02 7.80 5.30
N ALA A 30 11.92 7.29 4.47
CA ALA A 30 13.35 7.30 4.70
C ALA A 30 14.09 8.02 3.56
N PRO A 31 15.24 8.66 3.80
CA PRO A 31 16.09 9.20 2.74
C PRO A 31 16.57 8.12 1.76
N ARG A 32 16.95 8.53 0.56
CA ARG A 32 17.54 7.63 -0.44
C ARG A 32 18.81 6.98 0.08
N GLY A 33 18.96 5.68 -0.20
CA GLY A 33 20.12 4.90 0.21
C GLY A 33 20.05 4.38 1.64
N THR A 34 18.91 4.57 2.34
CA THR A 34 18.68 3.96 3.65
C THR A 34 18.49 2.45 3.55
N GLY A 35 17.87 1.99 2.46
CA GLY A 35 17.39 0.63 2.31
C GLY A 35 16.18 0.32 3.21
N LEU A 36 15.82 -0.96 3.26
CA LEU A 36 14.71 -1.47 4.07
C LEU A 36 15.18 -1.82 5.49
N VAL A 37 14.87 -0.94 6.44
CA VAL A 37 15.12 -1.15 7.88
C VAL A 37 13.88 -1.80 8.51
N ALA A 38 13.80 -3.12 8.36
CA ALA A 38 12.67 -3.92 8.82
C ALA A 38 13.08 -5.34 9.25
N ALA A 39 12.22 -6.00 10.02
CA ALA A 39 12.36 -7.41 10.34
C ALA A 39 12.31 -8.28 9.07
N PRO A 40 12.96 -9.45 9.02
CA PRO A 40 13.12 -10.24 7.79
C PRO A 40 11.82 -10.53 7.03
N ALA A 41 10.75 -10.90 7.74
CA ALA A 41 9.44 -11.17 7.14
C ALA A 41 8.83 -9.94 6.46
N THR A 42 8.84 -8.79 7.13
CA THR A 42 8.30 -7.53 6.59
C THR A 42 9.23 -6.94 5.53
N LYS A 43 10.54 -7.15 5.66
CA LYS A 43 11.53 -6.70 4.67
C LYS A 43 11.27 -7.36 3.31
N LYS A 44 11.06 -8.69 3.28
CA LYS A 44 10.73 -9.39 2.03
C LYS A 44 9.42 -8.89 1.43
N MET A 45 8.43 -8.64 2.27
CA MET A 45 7.15 -8.08 1.82
C MET A 45 7.29 -6.68 1.22
N LEU A 46 8.06 -5.79 1.85
CA LEU A 46 8.32 -4.43 1.35
C LEU A 46 9.14 -4.43 0.06
N GLU A 47 10.07 -5.37 -0.07
CA GLU A 47 10.84 -5.61 -1.31
C GLU A 47 9.91 -6.04 -2.45
N LEU A 48 8.98 -6.97 -2.19
CA LEU A 48 7.96 -7.39 -3.18
C LEU A 48 6.99 -6.25 -3.54
N ALA A 49 6.74 -5.33 -2.61
CA ALA A 49 5.94 -4.13 -2.87
C ALA A 49 6.71 -3.05 -3.67
N GLY A 50 7.99 -3.26 -3.98
CA GLY A 50 8.82 -2.32 -4.75
C GLY A 50 9.33 -1.12 -3.94
N ILE A 51 9.26 -1.16 -2.61
CA ILE A 51 9.78 -0.08 -1.77
C ILE A 51 11.28 -0.30 -1.57
N ARG A 52 12.08 0.75 -1.84
CA ARG A 52 13.54 0.71 -1.73
C ARG A 52 14.02 1.15 -0.34
N ASP A 53 13.47 2.26 0.14
CA ASP A 53 13.89 2.91 1.36
C ASP A 53 12.71 3.07 2.32
N CYS A 54 12.79 2.49 3.52
CA CYS A 54 11.76 2.68 4.55
C CYS A 54 12.27 2.32 5.94
N TYR A 55 11.92 3.15 6.93
CA TYR A 55 12.04 2.79 8.33
C TYR A 55 10.75 2.15 8.80
N THR A 56 10.87 1.04 9.53
CA THR A 56 9.71 0.39 10.16
C THR A 56 9.81 0.44 11.68
N ALA A 57 8.69 0.69 12.34
CA ALA A 57 8.57 0.61 13.80
C ALA A 57 7.40 -0.29 14.16
N CYS A 58 7.65 -1.30 14.98
CA CYS A 58 6.67 -2.33 15.31
C CYS A 58 6.41 -2.34 16.81
N ARG A 59 5.14 -2.47 17.22
CA ARG A 59 4.73 -2.61 18.63
C ARG A 59 3.75 -3.77 18.77
N GLY A 60 3.74 -4.42 19.93
CA GLY A 60 2.91 -5.58 20.22
C GLY A 60 3.64 -6.92 20.03
N HIS A 61 2.89 -8.03 20.01
CA HIS A 61 3.46 -9.37 19.96
C HIS A 61 3.87 -9.76 18.52
N THR A 62 5.01 -9.23 18.06
CA THR A 62 5.52 -9.39 16.68
C THR A 62 5.95 -10.82 16.33
N ARG A 63 6.05 -11.72 17.31
CA ARG A 63 6.33 -13.16 17.09
C ARG A 63 5.20 -13.87 16.35
N THR A 64 3.96 -13.39 16.46
CA THR A 64 2.83 -13.93 15.70
C THR A 64 2.92 -13.46 14.25
N MET A 65 3.64 -14.23 13.42
CA MET A 65 4.00 -13.86 12.05
C MET A 65 2.79 -13.48 11.18
N GLY A 66 1.66 -14.20 11.28
CA GLY A 66 0.46 -13.90 10.51
C GLY A 66 -0.11 -12.51 10.80
N ASN A 67 -0.26 -12.15 12.07
CA ASN A 67 -0.72 -10.81 12.48
C ASN A 67 0.30 -9.73 12.10
N PHE A 68 1.59 -10.06 12.21
CA PHE A 68 2.65 -9.12 11.89
C PHE A 68 2.69 -8.72 10.41
N ILE A 69 2.65 -9.71 9.51
CA ILE A 69 2.61 -9.47 8.05
C ILE A 69 1.30 -8.78 7.68
N LYS A 70 0.16 -9.20 8.24
CA LYS A 70 -1.14 -8.59 7.97
C LYS A 70 -1.19 -7.12 8.42
N ALA A 71 -0.59 -6.79 9.56
CA ALA A 71 -0.46 -5.40 10.00
C ALA A 71 0.40 -4.56 9.04
N ALA A 72 1.49 -5.10 8.52
CA ALA A 72 2.31 -4.43 7.51
C ALA A 72 1.56 -4.23 6.19
N PHE A 73 0.80 -5.24 5.74
CA PHE A 73 -0.08 -5.12 4.57
C PHE A 73 -1.13 -4.04 4.72
N PHE A 74 -1.77 -3.96 5.88
CA PHE A 74 -2.72 -2.89 6.14
C PHE A 74 -2.06 -1.51 6.18
N ALA A 75 -0.81 -1.41 6.65
CA ALA A 75 -0.04 -0.17 6.56
C ALA A 75 0.22 0.24 5.10
N LEU A 76 0.57 -0.71 4.24
CA LEU A 76 0.75 -0.45 2.80
C LEU A 76 -0.56 -0.07 2.12
N ARG A 77 -1.66 -0.79 2.37
CA ARG A 77 -2.98 -0.45 1.83
C ARG A 77 -3.42 0.96 2.23
N ALA A 78 -3.13 1.37 3.46
CA ALA A 78 -3.46 2.70 3.96
C ALA A 78 -2.68 3.84 3.28
N THR A 79 -1.63 3.55 2.49
CA THR A 79 -0.93 4.57 1.68
C THR A 79 -1.88 5.25 0.69
N TYR A 80 -2.64 4.48 -0.08
CA TYR A 80 -3.63 4.98 -1.04
C TYR A 80 -4.92 5.50 -0.36
N GLY A 81 -5.15 5.15 0.90
CA GLY A 81 -6.24 5.72 1.69
C GLY A 81 -5.93 7.10 2.26
N TYR A 82 -4.67 7.55 2.22
CA TYR A 82 -4.28 8.86 2.72
C TYR A 82 -4.45 9.92 1.63
N LEU A 83 -5.26 10.94 1.93
CA LEU A 83 -5.48 12.06 1.02
C LEU A 83 -4.32 13.07 1.14
N SER A 84 -3.34 12.94 0.25
CA SER A 84 -2.26 13.93 0.11
C SER A 84 -2.76 15.18 -0.63
N PRO A 85 -2.12 16.36 -0.42
CA PRO A 85 -2.53 17.60 -1.10
C PRO A 85 -2.55 17.53 -2.62
N ASP A 86 -1.73 16.67 -3.22
CA ASP A 86 -1.73 16.38 -4.65
C ASP A 86 -3.01 15.69 -5.16
N LEU A 87 -3.80 15.07 -4.28
CA LEU A 87 -5.04 14.36 -4.61
C LEU A 87 -6.31 15.19 -4.28
N TRP A 88 -6.17 16.48 -3.98
CA TRP A 88 -7.32 17.34 -3.65
C TRP A 88 -8.11 17.85 -4.85
N ALA A 89 -7.53 17.78 -6.06
CA ALA A 89 -8.22 18.18 -7.27
C ALA A 89 -9.45 17.28 -7.52
N GLU A 90 -10.50 17.86 -8.10
CA GLU A 90 -11.72 17.13 -8.41
C GLU A 90 -11.45 15.98 -9.38
N THR A 91 -11.78 14.75 -8.97
CA THR A 91 -11.70 13.56 -9.83
C THR A 91 -12.96 13.47 -10.67
N HIS A 92 -12.82 13.35 -11.99
CA HIS A 92 -13.93 13.03 -12.87
C HIS A 92 -14.23 11.53 -12.78
N PHE A 93 -15.48 11.16 -12.51
CA PHE A 93 -15.90 9.77 -12.52
C PHE A 93 -16.05 9.31 -13.97
N ILE A 94 -15.21 8.36 -14.38
CA ILE A 94 -15.37 7.64 -15.65
C ILE A 94 -16.35 6.48 -15.45
N GLU A 95 -16.98 6.05 -16.54
CA GLU A 95 -17.79 4.84 -16.53
C GLU A 95 -16.92 3.63 -16.15
N SER A 96 -17.50 2.69 -15.40
CA SER A 96 -16.76 1.48 -15.06
C SER A 96 -16.55 0.63 -16.33
N PRO A 97 -15.44 -0.10 -16.46
CA PRO A 97 -15.22 -0.98 -17.62
C PRO A 97 -16.35 -2.02 -17.83
N TYR A 98 -17.06 -2.37 -16.76
CA TYR A 98 -18.24 -3.24 -16.84
C TYR A 98 -19.45 -2.58 -17.52
N GLN A 99 -19.62 -1.27 -17.36
CA GLN A 99 -20.66 -0.50 -18.04
C GLN A 99 -20.31 -0.34 -19.52
N GLU A 100 -19.08 0.08 -19.84
CA GLU A 100 -18.62 0.26 -21.23
C GLU A 100 -18.70 -1.04 -22.05
N HIS A 101 -18.35 -2.18 -21.45
CA HIS A 101 -18.30 -3.47 -22.14
C HIS A 101 -19.48 -4.39 -21.80
N SER A 102 -20.60 -3.83 -21.33
CA SER A 102 -21.79 -4.60 -20.92
C SER A 102 -22.31 -5.53 -22.03
N ASP A 103 -22.34 -5.04 -23.27
CA ASP A 103 -22.82 -5.81 -24.43
C ASP A 103 -21.92 -7.01 -24.73
N PHE A 104 -20.59 -6.82 -24.67
CA PHE A 104 -19.62 -7.89 -24.83
C PHE A 104 -19.77 -8.95 -23.73
N LEU A 105 -19.87 -8.53 -22.46
CA LEU A 105 -20.01 -9.45 -21.33
C LEU A 105 -21.33 -10.23 -21.34
N THR A 106 -22.39 -9.67 -21.93
CA THR A 106 -23.70 -10.31 -22.02
C THR A 106 -23.79 -11.33 -23.16
N SER A 107 -23.06 -11.09 -24.25
CA SER A 107 -23.08 -11.94 -25.46
C SER A 107 -22.65 -13.40 -25.24
N GLY A 108 -21.88 -13.70 -24.19
CA GLY A 108 -21.39 -15.05 -23.86
C GLY A 108 -22.32 -15.93 -23.01
N LYS A 109 -23.49 -15.42 -22.59
CA LYS A 109 -24.44 -16.20 -21.78
C LYS A 109 -25.19 -17.21 -22.66
N LYS A 110 -24.79 -18.49 -22.64
CA LYS A 110 -25.66 -19.58 -23.10
C LYS A 110 -26.94 -19.56 -22.25
N LYS A 111 -28.09 -19.34 -22.89
CA LYS A 111 -29.39 -19.64 -22.28
C LYS A 111 -29.40 -21.13 -21.98
N TYR A 112 -29.41 -21.49 -20.70
CA TYR A 112 -29.83 -22.82 -20.28
C TYR A 112 -31.36 -22.75 -20.18
N GLU A 113 -32.04 -23.44 -21.10
CA GLU A 113 -33.45 -23.81 -20.96
C GLU A 113 -33.62 -24.92 -19.92
#